data_AF-A0A6M8HQV1-F1
#
_entry.id   AF-A0A6M8HQV1-F1
#
_cell.length_a   1.000
_cell.length_b   1.000
_cell.length_c   1.000
_cell.angle_alpha   90.00
_cell.angle_beta   90.00
_cell.angle_gamma   90.00
#
_symmetry.space_group_name_H-M   'P 1'
#
loop_
_entity.id
_entity.type
_entity.pdbx_description
1 polymer ?
#
loop_
_entity_poly.entity_id
_entity_poly.type
_entity_poly.pdbx_seq_one_letter_code
_entity_poly.pdbx_strand_id
1 'polypeptide(L)'
;MADVLTVSGSSGHVISITVDGSQAYTLAQAYASAVGAAASGGSLFSVEGDGVAVPAAGGSAVNQYIAGSGGFYTFPSGYDHFLSDTTSSLFIDATAATSAQTLSTLVGTGGTVFLSGSESGTFVAGGGNNIFLGSGAGTYSIATGSGNDSLFAGSGATSIAAGTGRNIINLGAGSDSVLSSGTDRITTGTGNATITLTGSTSTIYGGSGSLVVDDTAGTNTSLAGGTGSSLIFGGTNAFYMLIGVSTVQSGQGDTITASANATVTGAAGTNFMGIGSASLLFIGGAGMETVHSGSGTSTVFGVNGSNITYFGSGVVIAGAGNETLNGSGSTTGFTAFVANGGSNGNISIAGGTGADTLVAGTGNQTLDGGSGAANIFTIAANATLSAASITISDFGSASGNLVALYGYGANQVSSALATATTSGGNTTITLADSTKVTFTDVSTLKSTSFLGS
;
A
#
# COMPACT_ATOMS: atom_id res chain seq x y z
N MET A 1 -15.87 -1.93 24.34
CA MET A 1 -16.97 -2.00 25.33
C MET A 1 -17.78 -3.20 24.93
N ALA A 2 -18.08 -4.08 25.87
CA ALA A 2 -18.89 -5.25 25.58
C ALA A 2 -20.37 -4.85 25.65
N ASP A 3 -21.12 -5.15 24.59
CA ASP A 3 -22.54 -4.89 24.50
C ASP A 3 -23.32 -6.18 24.73
N VAL A 4 -24.48 -6.09 25.37
CA VAL A 4 -25.35 -7.24 25.63
C VAL A 4 -26.53 -7.22 24.67
N LEU A 5 -26.76 -8.33 23.98
CA LEU A 5 -27.87 -8.52 23.07
C LEU A 5 -28.77 -9.66 23.56
N THR A 6 -30.08 -9.46 23.46
CA THR A 6 -31.08 -10.50 23.78
C THR A 6 -31.63 -11.13 22.51
N VAL A 7 -31.63 -12.46 22.42
CA VAL A 7 -32.26 -13.23 21.34
C VAL A 7 -33.34 -14.11 21.93
N SER A 8 -34.54 -14.09 21.34
CA SER A 8 -35.67 -14.91 21.79
C SER A 8 -35.88 -16.12 20.86
N GLY A 9 -36.07 -17.31 21.43
CA GLY A 9 -36.54 -18.50 20.70
C GLY A 9 -38.08 -18.55 20.61
N SER A 10 -38.62 -19.48 19.81
CA SER A 10 -40.08 -19.64 19.66
C SER A 10 -40.78 -20.21 20.91
N SER A 11 -40.01 -20.76 21.86
CA SER A 11 -40.45 -21.21 23.18
C SER A 11 -40.67 -20.07 24.19
N GLY A 12 -40.26 -18.84 23.87
CA GLY A 12 -40.21 -17.72 24.82
C GLY A 12 -38.93 -17.69 25.67
N HIS A 13 -38.01 -18.64 25.48
CA HIS A 13 -36.67 -18.55 26.07
C HIS A 13 -35.89 -17.38 25.49
N VAL A 14 -35.31 -16.56 26.37
CA VAL A 14 -34.50 -15.39 26.02
C VAL A 14 -33.07 -15.63 26.46
N ILE A 15 -32.13 -15.51 25.52
CA ILE A 15 -30.71 -15.67 25.74
C ILE A 15 -30.04 -14.31 25.65
N SER A 16 -29.17 -14.00 26.62
CA SER A 16 -28.40 -12.75 26.64
C SER A 16 -26.95 -13.03 26.30
N ILE A 17 -26.48 -12.50 25.17
CA ILE A 17 -25.13 -12.72 24.68
C ILE A 17 -24.34 -11.43 24.80
N THR A 18 -23.18 -11.53 25.43
CA THR A 18 -22.20 -10.45 25.49
C THR A 18 -21.33 -10.52 24.24
N VAL A 19 -21.21 -9.40 23.52
CA VAL A 19 -20.42 -9.28 22.29
C VAL A 19 -19.44 -8.12 22.41
N ASP A 20 -18.16 -8.37 22.17
CA ASP A 20 -17.14 -7.34 22.12
C ASP A 20 -16.89 -6.85 20.68
N GLY A 21 -16.82 -5.53 20.52
CA GLY A 21 -16.58 -4.87 19.24
C GLY A 21 -17.87 -4.49 18.48
N SER A 22 -17.88 -3.28 17.93
CA SER A 22 -19.04 -2.70 17.26
C SER A 22 -19.52 -3.49 16.03
N GLN A 23 -18.58 -4.08 15.28
CA GLN A 23 -18.90 -4.89 14.09
C GLN A 23 -19.55 -6.22 14.47
N ALA A 24 -18.98 -6.91 15.47
CA ALA A 24 -19.57 -8.13 16.00
C ALA A 24 -20.97 -7.84 16.56
N TYR A 25 -21.14 -6.74 17.29
CA TYR A 25 -22.45 -6.33 17.80
C TYR A 25 -23.46 -6.00 16.68
N THR A 26 -23.02 -5.36 15.59
CA THR A 26 -23.87 -5.06 14.42
C THR A 26 -24.36 -6.35 13.75
N LEU A 27 -23.46 -7.31 13.53
CA LEU A 27 -23.79 -8.62 12.97
C LEU A 27 -24.70 -9.43 13.92
N ALA A 28 -24.45 -9.37 15.23
CA ALA A 28 -25.29 -9.99 16.24
C ALA A 28 -26.71 -9.41 16.22
N GLN A 29 -26.87 -8.08 16.08
CA GLN A 29 -28.19 -7.45 15.96
C GLN A 29 -28.95 -7.90 14.70
N ALA A 30 -28.25 -8.02 13.56
CA ALA A 30 -28.86 -8.54 12.34
C ALA A 30 -29.32 -9.99 12.52
N TYR A 31 -28.49 -10.83 13.15
CA TYR A 31 -28.86 -12.19 13.54
C TYR A 31 -30.13 -12.20 14.42
N ALA A 32 -30.15 -11.42 15.50
CA ALA A 32 -31.26 -11.36 16.43
C ALA A 32 -32.56 -10.88 15.77
N SER A 33 -32.45 -9.92 14.85
CA SER A 33 -33.57 -9.40 14.07
C SER A 33 -34.15 -10.47 13.14
N ALA A 34 -33.32 -11.28 12.49
CA ALA A 34 -33.76 -12.37 11.62
C ALA A 34 -34.52 -13.45 12.42
N VAL A 35 -33.96 -13.89 13.55
CA VAL A 35 -34.63 -14.83 14.45
C VAL A 35 -35.94 -14.25 14.99
N GLY A 36 -35.93 -12.99 15.43
CA GLY A 36 -37.11 -12.30 15.94
C GLY A 36 -38.23 -12.14 14.90
N ALA A 37 -37.88 -11.87 13.64
CA ALA A 37 -38.84 -11.82 12.54
C ALA A 37 -39.51 -13.18 12.32
N ALA A 38 -38.72 -14.27 12.25
CA ALA A 38 -39.25 -15.63 12.13
C ALA A 38 -40.13 -16.03 13.32
N ALA A 39 -39.75 -15.64 14.54
CA ALA A 39 -40.55 -15.88 15.75
C ALA A 39 -41.90 -15.14 15.68
N SER A 40 -41.89 -13.84 15.37
CA SER A 40 -43.10 -13.02 15.27
C SER A 40 -44.04 -13.45 14.13
N GLY A 41 -43.48 -14.02 13.06
CA GLY A 41 -44.22 -14.59 11.93
C GLY A 41 -44.74 -16.01 12.18
N GLY A 42 -44.41 -16.64 13.32
CA GLY A 42 -44.82 -18.01 13.63
C GLY A 42 -44.14 -19.08 12.78
N SER A 43 -43.01 -18.76 12.12
CA SER A 43 -42.28 -19.67 11.24
C SER A 43 -40.99 -20.23 11.87
N LEU A 44 -40.69 -19.87 13.12
CA LEU A 44 -39.50 -20.32 13.84
C LEU A 44 -39.75 -21.65 14.58
N PHE A 45 -38.93 -22.64 14.27
CA PHE A 45 -38.85 -23.90 15.01
C PHE A 45 -37.55 -23.93 15.82
N SER A 46 -37.66 -23.90 17.15
CA SER A 46 -36.51 -23.90 18.07
C SER A 46 -36.35 -25.26 18.75
N VAL A 47 -35.12 -25.76 18.78
CA VAL A 47 -34.70 -26.93 19.57
C VAL A 47 -33.72 -26.45 20.62
N GLU A 48 -34.00 -26.73 21.89
CA GLU A 48 -33.11 -26.49 23.02
C GLU A 48 -32.52 -27.81 23.49
N GLY A 49 -31.19 -27.88 23.64
CA GLY A 49 -30.55 -29.07 24.16
C GLY A 49 -29.04 -28.99 24.24
N ASP A 50 -28.47 -29.99 24.91
CA ASP A 50 -27.04 -30.19 25.06
C ASP A 50 -26.70 -31.62 24.60
N GLY A 51 -25.77 -31.77 23.65
CA GLY A 51 -25.35 -33.09 23.19
C GLY A 51 -24.69 -33.14 21.81
N VAL A 52 -23.94 -34.22 21.58
CA VAL A 52 -23.12 -34.45 20.37
C VAL A 52 -23.94 -34.47 19.08
N ALA A 53 -25.09 -35.15 19.08
CA ALA A 53 -25.92 -35.32 17.89
C ALA A 53 -27.12 -34.38 17.93
N VAL A 54 -27.10 -33.36 17.07
CA VAL A 54 -28.22 -32.43 16.93
C VAL A 54 -29.39 -33.14 16.22
N PRO A 55 -30.64 -33.06 16.74
CA PRO A 55 -31.80 -33.67 16.10
C PRO A 55 -32.05 -33.15 14.69
N ALA A 56 -32.82 -33.87 13.87
CA ALA A 56 -33.21 -33.39 12.54
C ALA A 56 -34.01 -32.09 12.61
N ALA A 57 -33.81 -31.22 11.61
CA ALA A 57 -34.52 -29.95 11.47
C ALA A 57 -36.04 -30.17 11.25
N GLY A 58 -36.86 -29.18 11.65
CA GLY A 58 -38.32 -29.20 11.63
C GLY A 58 -38.98 -29.05 10.25
N GLY A 59 -38.31 -29.47 9.18
CA GLY A 59 -38.81 -29.33 7.80
C GLY A 59 -38.61 -27.91 7.23
N SER A 60 -39.63 -27.35 6.58
CA SER A 60 -39.55 -26.04 5.88
C SER A 60 -39.67 -24.81 6.77
N ALA A 61 -39.69 -24.98 8.10
CA ALA A 61 -39.61 -23.87 9.05
C ALA A 61 -38.20 -23.23 9.03
N VAL A 62 -38.08 -22.05 9.64
CA VAL A 62 -36.76 -21.50 10.01
C VAL A 62 -36.31 -22.25 11.25
N ASN A 63 -35.21 -23.00 11.15
CA ASN A 63 -34.77 -23.94 12.17
C ASN A 63 -33.65 -23.33 13.02
N GLN A 64 -33.88 -23.27 14.33
CA GLN A 64 -32.93 -22.76 15.32
C GLN A 64 -32.55 -23.85 16.31
N TYR A 65 -31.27 -23.96 16.61
CA TYR A 65 -30.76 -24.74 17.74
C TYR A 65 -30.17 -23.83 18.81
N ILE A 66 -30.48 -24.12 20.07
CA ILE A 66 -30.01 -23.41 21.25
C ILE A 66 -29.24 -24.38 22.16
N ALA A 67 -27.97 -24.09 22.38
CA ALA A 67 -27.10 -24.85 23.28
C ALA A 67 -26.88 -24.10 24.60
N GLY A 68 -27.12 -24.76 25.73
CA GLY A 68 -26.96 -24.19 27.08
C GLY A 68 -25.58 -24.43 27.71
N SER A 69 -24.79 -25.34 27.15
CA SER A 69 -23.48 -25.74 27.67
C SER A 69 -22.40 -25.81 26.59
N GLY A 70 -21.13 -25.74 27.03
CA GLY A 70 -20.00 -26.04 26.15
C GLY A 70 -19.96 -27.51 25.76
N GLY A 71 -19.33 -27.84 24.64
CA GLY A 71 -19.30 -29.21 24.16
C GLY A 71 -19.23 -29.30 22.64
N PHE A 72 -19.47 -30.50 22.14
CA PHE A 72 -19.41 -30.82 20.73
C PHE A 72 -20.83 -30.96 20.18
N TYR A 73 -21.09 -30.41 18.99
CA TYR A 73 -22.39 -30.39 18.34
C TYR A 73 -22.21 -30.66 16.84
N THR A 74 -22.66 -31.81 16.34
CA THR A 74 -22.72 -32.11 14.91
C THR A 74 -24.11 -31.83 14.36
N PHE A 75 -24.17 -30.94 13.37
CA PHE A 75 -25.39 -30.50 12.72
C PHE A 75 -25.70 -31.34 11.49
N PRO A 76 -26.92 -31.87 11.36
CA PRO A 76 -27.43 -32.31 10.07
C PRO A 76 -27.74 -31.08 9.18
N SER A 77 -28.00 -31.32 7.89
CA SER A 77 -28.58 -30.29 7.03
C SER A 77 -29.97 -29.87 7.53
N GLY A 78 -30.30 -28.59 7.33
CA GLY A 78 -31.62 -28.00 7.52
C GLY A 78 -31.68 -26.92 8.60
N TYR A 79 -30.62 -26.71 9.38
CA TYR A 79 -30.58 -25.63 10.37
C TYR A 79 -30.19 -24.29 9.75
N ASP A 80 -30.92 -23.24 10.13
CA ASP A 80 -30.66 -21.86 9.71
C ASP A 80 -29.90 -21.08 10.78
N HIS A 81 -30.09 -21.44 12.05
CA HIS A 81 -29.57 -20.70 13.20
C HIS A 81 -28.99 -21.61 14.29
N PHE A 82 -27.80 -21.26 14.79
CA PHE A 82 -27.23 -21.78 16.04
C PHE A 82 -27.03 -20.63 17.03
N LEU A 83 -27.37 -20.86 18.30
CA LEU A 83 -27.28 -19.89 19.37
C LEU A 83 -26.73 -20.52 20.65
N SER A 84 -25.78 -19.85 21.31
CA SER A 84 -25.32 -20.24 22.65
C SER A 84 -24.70 -19.07 23.40
N ASP A 85 -25.04 -18.87 24.67
CA ASP A 85 -24.40 -17.88 25.57
C ASP A 85 -23.31 -18.48 26.47
N THR A 86 -22.97 -19.76 26.27
CA THR A 86 -22.00 -20.45 27.11
C THR A 86 -20.65 -19.74 27.13
N THR A 87 -20.03 -19.73 28.30
CA THR A 87 -18.64 -19.28 28.51
C THR A 87 -17.66 -20.45 28.44
N SER A 88 -18.14 -21.67 28.21
CA SER A 88 -17.31 -22.86 27.98
C SER A 88 -17.06 -23.05 26.49
N SER A 89 -15.98 -23.73 26.12
CA SER A 89 -15.63 -23.89 24.71
C SER A 89 -16.67 -24.71 23.94
N LEU A 90 -16.89 -24.32 22.69
CA LEU A 90 -17.79 -24.98 21.76
C LEU A 90 -17.01 -25.61 20.59
N PHE A 91 -17.48 -26.74 20.13
CA PHE A 91 -17.12 -27.32 18.85
C PHE A 91 -18.40 -27.57 18.05
N ILE A 92 -18.50 -26.94 16.89
CA ILE A 92 -19.66 -26.98 16.01
C ILE A 92 -19.20 -27.57 14.68
N ASP A 93 -19.76 -28.73 14.33
CA ASP A 93 -19.54 -29.39 13.05
C ASP A 93 -20.77 -29.21 12.16
N ALA A 94 -20.70 -28.27 11.22
CA ALA A 94 -21.72 -27.99 10.23
C ALA A 94 -21.37 -28.57 8.85
N THR A 95 -20.42 -29.50 8.76
CA THR A 95 -19.92 -30.01 7.47
C THR A 95 -20.98 -30.72 6.62
N ALA A 96 -22.10 -31.15 7.21
CA ALA A 96 -23.23 -31.73 6.49
C ALA A 96 -24.12 -30.69 5.77
N ALA A 97 -23.96 -29.40 6.06
CA ALA A 97 -24.70 -28.34 5.40
C ALA A 97 -24.19 -28.11 3.97
N THR A 98 -25.14 -27.78 3.08
CA THR A 98 -24.94 -27.76 1.62
C THR A 98 -25.06 -26.35 1.09
N SER A 99 -24.60 -26.13 -0.14
CA SER A 99 -24.62 -24.81 -0.80
C SER A 99 -26.00 -24.21 -1.03
N ALA A 100 -27.08 -24.99 -0.90
CA ALA A 100 -28.45 -24.48 -0.97
C ALA A 100 -28.94 -23.87 0.36
N GLN A 101 -28.14 -23.95 1.43
CA GLN A 101 -28.52 -23.55 2.78
C GLN A 101 -27.76 -22.30 3.24
N THR A 102 -28.29 -21.69 4.29
CA THR A 102 -27.61 -20.64 5.05
C THR A 102 -27.59 -21.04 6.52
N LEU A 103 -26.43 -21.06 7.16
CA LEU A 103 -26.32 -21.28 8.60
C LEU A 103 -25.69 -20.06 9.28
N SER A 104 -26.45 -19.44 10.17
CA SER A 104 -25.97 -18.33 10.98
C SER A 104 -25.74 -18.80 12.42
N THR A 105 -24.62 -18.39 13.00
CA THR A 105 -24.14 -18.83 14.31
C THR A 105 -23.86 -17.60 15.17
N LEU A 106 -24.43 -17.54 16.37
CA LEU A 106 -24.13 -16.52 17.38
C LEU A 106 -23.77 -17.21 18.70
N VAL A 107 -22.53 -17.00 19.15
CA VAL A 107 -21.96 -17.67 20.32
C VAL A 107 -21.38 -16.68 21.33
N GLY A 108 -21.35 -17.09 22.60
CA GLY A 108 -20.76 -16.34 23.71
C GLY A 108 -19.23 -16.25 23.66
N THR A 109 -18.61 -16.06 24.82
CA THR A 109 -17.18 -15.73 24.95
C THR A 109 -16.28 -16.94 25.24
N GLY A 110 -16.82 -18.17 25.22
CA GLY A 110 -16.10 -19.38 25.62
C GLY A 110 -15.02 -19.89 24.65
N GLY A 111 -14.88 -19.25 23.50
CA GLY A 111 -14.09 -19.73 22.37
C GLY A 111 -14.79 -20.86 21.62
N THR A 112 -14.80 -20.78 20.31
CA THR A 112 -15.56 -21.70 19.45
C THR A 112 -14.72 -22.21 18.30
N VAL A 113 -14.79 -23.52 18.07
CA VAL A 113 -14.32 -24.14 16.83
C VAL A 113 -15.54 -24.40 15.95
N PHE A 114 -15.57 -23.82 14.76
CA PHE A 114 -16.66 -23.97 13.79
C PHE A 114 -16.12 -24.56 12.49
N LEU A 115 -16.63 -25.74 12.11
CA LEU A 115 -16.35 -26.38 10.83
C LEU A 115 -17.55 -26.14 9.92
N SER A 116 -17.38 -25.29 8.92
CA SER A 116 -18.40 -25.05 7.90
C SER A 116 -18.51 -26.22 6.92
N GLY A 117 -19.68 -26.40 6.33
CA GLY A 117 -19.87 -27.17 5.11
C GLY A 117 -19.71 -26.30 3.86
N SER A 118 -20.65 -26.44 2.92
CA SER A 118 -20.71 -25.65 1.68
C SER A 118 -21.76 -24.53 1.70
N GLU A 119 -22.48 -24.40 2.80
CA GLU A 119 -23.46 -23.35 3.08
C GLU A 119 -22.82 -21.97 3.15
N SER A 120 -23.65 -20.94 2.99
CA SER A 120 -23.29 -19.55 3.30
C SER A 120 -23.76 -19.19 4.71
N GLY A 121 -23.37 -18.03 5.24
CA GLY A 121 -23.99 -17.55 6.46
C GLY A 121 -23.22 -16.52 7.25
N THR A 122 -23.53 -16.47 8.54
CA THR A 122 -22.92 -15.52 9.48
C THR A 122 -22.31 -16.29 10.64
N PHE A 123 -21.10 -15.94 11.06
CA PHE A 123 -20.49 -16.44 12.28
C PHE A 123 -20.16 -15.27 13.19
N VAL A 124 -20.78 -15.21 14.36
CA VAL A 124 -20.53 -14.17 15.37
C VAL A 124 -20.13 -14.83 16.68
N ALA A 125 -18.93 -14.52 17.15
CA ALA A 125 -18.51 -14.84 18.51
C ALA A 125 -18.49 -13.58 19.36
N GLY A 126 -18.89 -13.72 20.63
CA GLY A 126 -18.88 -12.62 21.59
C GLY A 126 -17.46 -12.24 22.03
N GLY A 127 -16.50 -13.15 21.84
CA GLY A 127 -15.09 -13.02 22.15
C GLY A 127 -14.45 -14.41 22.31
N GLY A 128 -13.34 -14.47 23.04
CA GLY A 128 -12.59 -15.72 23.25
C GLY A 128 -11.70 -16.08 22.05
N ASN A 129 -10.95 -17.17 22.14
CA ASN A 129 -10.12 -17.63 21.02
C ASN A 129 -10.95 -18.58 20.14
N ASN A 130 -11.24 -18.16 18.92
CA ASN A 130 -12.11 -18.89 18.01
C ASN A 130 -11.31 -19.46 16.82
N ILE A 131 -11.81 -20.56 16.27
CA ILE A 131 -11.31 -21.18 15.06
C ILE A 131 -12.48 -21.32 14.09
N PHE A 132 -12.38 -20.70 12.92
CA PHE A 132 -13.31 -20.87 11.82
C PHE A 132 -12.63 -21.65 10.70
N LEU A 133 -13.22 -22.78 10.29
CA LEU A 133 -12.70 -23.66 9.24
C LEU A 133 -13.70 -23.72 8.07
N GLY A 134 -13.41 -22.94 7.05
CA GLY A 134 -14.02 -22.88 5.72
C GLY A 134 -13.67 -24.10 4.89
N SER A 135 -14.63 -24.95 4.53
CA SER A 135 -14.39 -26.15 3.70
C SER A 135 -15.00 -26.08 2.30
N GLY A 136 -15.96 -25.19 2.06
CA GLY A 136 -16.69 -25.07 0.80
C GLY A 136 -16.54 -23.73 0.09
N ALA A 137 -17.46 -23.46 -0.85
CA ALA A 137 -17.53 -22.22 -1.64
C ALA A 137 -18.56 -21.21 -1.10
N GLY A 138 -19.01 -21.40 0.15
CA GLY A 138 -20.01 -20.58 0.79
C GLY A 138 -19.52 -19.17 1.07
N THR A 139 -20.42 -18.20 1.06
CA THR A 139 -20.09 -16.81 1.41
C THR A 139 -20.37 -16.56 2.88
N TYR A 140 -19.42 -15.98 3.60
CA TYR A 140 -19.56 -15.77 5.05
C TYR A 140 -19.39 -14.30 5.47
N SER A 141 -20.16 -13.90 6.47
CA SER A 141 -19.87 -12.72 7.29
C SER A 141 -19.43 -13.18 8.67
N ILE A 142 -18.19 -12.89 9.05
CA ILE A 142 -17.53 -13.44 10.24
C ILE A 142 -17.16 -12.28 11.16
N ALA A 143 -17.49 -12.35 12.44
CA ALA A 143 -17.03 -11.44 13.46
C ALA A 143 -16.66 -12.19 14.74
N THR A 144 -15.44 -12.04 15.23
CA THR A 144 -14.95 -12.84 16.38
C THR A 144 -14.71 -12.06 17.66
N GLY A 145 -14.80 -10.72 17.60
CA GLY A 145 -14.67 -9.85 18.76
C GLY A 145 -13.24 -9.84 19.32
N SER A 146 -13.09 -9.91 20.64
CA SER A 146 -11.77 -9.98 21.27
C SER A 146 -11.24 -11.41 21.33
N GLY A 147 -9.97 -11.63 20.97
CA GLY A 147 -9.36 -12.95 21.09
C GLY A 147 -8.15 -13.11 20.18
N ASN A 148 -7.46 -14.24 20.28
CA ASN A 148 -6.52 -14.65 19.25
C ASN A 148 -7.21 -15.71 18.38
N ASP A 149 -7.80 -15.27 17.28
CA ASP A 149 -8.62 -16.10 16.43
C ASP A 149 -7.83 -16.68 15.25
N SER A 150 -8.27 -17.84 14.76
CA SER A 150 -7.73 -18.51 13.57
C SER A 150 -8.84 -18.72 12.54
N LEU A 151 -8.84 -17.91 11.49
CA LEU A 151 -9.92 -17.81 10.52
C LEU A 151 -9.43 -18.28 9.16
N PHE A 152 -9.93 -19.43 8.71
CA PHE A 152 -9.67 -19.98 7.39
C PHE A 152 -10.98 -19.93 6.61
N ALA A 153 -11.17 -18.93 5.75
CA ALA A 153 -12.47 -18.68 5.10
C ALA A 153 -12.83 -19.69 4.01
N GLY A 154 -11.84 -20.32 3.38
CA GLY A 154 -12.08 -21.28 2.30
C GLY A 154 -12.30 -20.59 0.95
N SER A 155 -13.23 -21.08 0.14
CA SER A 155 -13.60 -20.42 -1.11
C SER A 155 -14.93 -19.67 -0.93
N GLY A 156 -15.21 -18.71 -1.82
CA GLY A 156 -16.40 -17.87 -1.72
C GLY A 156 -16.08 -16.51 -1.10
N ALA A 157 -16.86 -15.49 -1.48
CA ALA A 157 -16.67 -14.14 -0.97
C ALA A 157 -16.94 -14.07 0.55
N THR A 158 -15.95 -13.65 1.32
CA THR A 158 -16.03 -13.60 2.77
C THR A 158 -15.72 -12.21 3.32
N SER A 159 -16.51 -11.74 4.27
CA SER A 159 -16.26 -10.53 5.06
C SER A 159 -15.89 -10.90 6.48
N ILE A 160 -14.75 -10.39 6.98
CA ILE A 160 -14.21 -10.73 8.30
C ILE A 160 -13.97 -9.46 9.12
N ALA A 161 -14.58 -9.42 10.30
CA ALA A 161 -14.30 -8.49 11.38
C ALA A 161 -13.58 -9.24 12.51
N ALA A 162 -12.26 -9.36 12.43
CA ALA A 162 -11.47 -10.18 13.37
C ALA A 162 -11.27 -9.51 14.74
N GLY A 163 -11.71 -8.26 14.89
CA GLY A 163 -11.67 -7.53 16.15
C GLY A 163 -10.24 -7.30 16.66
N THR A 164 -10.03 -7.48 17.97
CA THR A 164 -8.75 -7.21 18.65
C THR A 164 -8.02 -8.50 18.98
N GLY A 165 -6.70 -8.42 19.13
CA GLY A 165 -5.85 -9.54 19.53
C GLY A 165 -4.87 -9.90 18.43
N ARG A 166 -4.35 -11.13 18.42
CA ARG A 166 -3.42 -11.61 17.39
C ARG A 166 -4.08 -12.69 16.56
N ASN A 167 -4.64 -12.28 15.42
CA ASN A 167 -5.41 -13.17 14.57
C ASN A 167 -4.57 -13.74 13.43
N ILE A 168 -4.87 -14.97 13.06
CA ILE A 168 -4.40 -15.60 11.83
C ILE A 168 -5.58 -15.67 10.88
N ILE A 169 -5.48 -15.00 9.74
CA ILE A 169 -6.58 -14.89 8.76
C ILE A 169 -6.09 -15.43 7.42
N ASN A 170 -6.81 -16.38 6.84
CA ASN A 170 -6.57 -16.94 5.52
C ASN A 170 -7.87 -16.90 4.70
N LEU A 171 -7.93 -16.02 3.70
CA LEU A 171 -9.17 -15.74 2.96
C LEU A 171 -9.47 -16.74 1.85
N GLY A 172 -8.46 -17.49 1.37
CA GLY A 172 -8.62 -18.41 0.26
C GLY A 172 -9.08 -17.72 -1.04
N ALA A 173 -10.06 -18.32 -1.74
CA ALA A 173 -10.46 -17.87 -3.08
C ALA A 173 -11.76 -17.07 -3.03
N GLY A 174 -11.78 -15.81 -3.48
CA GLY A 174 -13.00 -15.02 -3.35
C GLY A 174 -12.82 -13.54 -3.67
N SER A 175 -13.91 -12.79 -3.47
CA SER A 175 -13.83 -11.34 -3.30
C SER A 175 -14.02 -11.05 -1.83
N ASP A 176 -12.92 -10.86 -1.12
CA ASP A 176 -12.89 -10.92 0.33
C ASP A 176 -12.63 -9.54 0.95
N SER A 177 -13.14 -9.35 2.16
CA SER A 177 -12.91 -8.15 2.94
C SER A 177 -12.49 -8.49 4.37
N VAL A 178 -11.49 -7.77 4.89
CA VAL A 178 -11.04 -7.89 6.27
C VAL A 178 -10.99 -6.52 6.90
N LEU A 179 -11.61 -6.38 8.06
CA LEU A 179 -11.41 -5.28 8.98
C LEU A 179 -10.86 -5.85 10.28
N SER A 180 -9.67 -5.41 10.66
CA SER A 180 -9.03 -5.86 11.89
C SER A 180 -8.44 -4.71 12.68
N SER A 181 -8.52 -4.80 14.01
CA SER A 181 -7.94 -3.86 14.96
C SER A 181 -6.78 -4.46 15.76
N GLY A 182 -6.42 -5.70 15.44
CA GLY A 182 -5.40 -6.49 16.12
C GLY A 182 -3.98 -6.31 15.58
N THR A 183 -3.12 -7.24 15.99
CA THR A 183 -1.77 -7.45 15.46
C THR A 183 -1.76 -8.78 14.71
N ASP A 184 -1.99 -8.72 13.41
CA ASP A 184 -2.51 -9.89 12.69
C ASP A 184 -1.55 -10.41 11.63
N ARG A 185 -1.73 -11.69 11.28
CA ARG A 185 -1.16 -12.28 10.08
C ARG A 185 -2.28 -12.60 9.11
N ILE A 186 -2.28 -11.91 7.98
CA ILE A 186 -3.33 -12.03 6.96
C ILE A 186 -2.72 -12.60 5.68
N THR A 187 -3.25 -13.71 5.21
CA THR A 187 -2.91 -14.30 3.92
C THR A 187 -4.15 -14.25 3.03
N THR A 188 -4.03 -13.53 1.92
CA THR A 188 -5.03 -13.57 0.86
C THR A 188 -4.74 -14.75 -0.06
N GLY A 189 -5.74 -15.26 -0.76
CA GLY A 189 -5.53 -16.30 -1.78
C GLY A 189 -5.76 -15.75 -3.18
N THR A 190 -6.65 -16.38 -3.92
CA THR A 190 -6.97 -15.96 -5.29
C THR A 190 -8.20 -15.06 -5.29
N GLY A 191 -8.32 -14.21 -6.32
CA GLY A 191 -9.39 -13.20 -6.35
C GLY A 191 -9.05 -11.94 -5.56
N ASN A 192 -9.99 -11.02 -5.49
CA ASN A 192 -9.74 -9.66 -5.01
C ASN A 192 -9.90 -9.58 -3.49
N ALA A 193 -9.00 -8.87 -2.81
CA ALA A 193 -9.10 -8.68 -1.37
C ALA A 193 -9.06 -7.20 -1.00
N THR A 194 -9.88 -6.79 -0.04
CA THR A 194 -9.82 -5.48 0.61
C THR A 194 -9.50 -5.67 2.09
N ILE A 195 -8.43 -5.05 2.57
CA ILE A 195 -7.98 -5.15 3.96
C ILE A 195 -7.92 -3.75 4.56
N THR A 196 -8.58 -3.56 5.69
CA THR A 196 -8.48 -2.35 6.50
C THR A 196 -7.91 -2.71 7.86
N LEU A 197 -6.76 -2.12 8.18
CA LEU A 197 -6.09 -2.25 9.46
C LEU A 197 -6.33 -0.99 10.30
N THR A 198 -6.90 -1.20 11.48
CA THR A 198 -7.10 -0.16 12.50
C THR A 198 -6.24 -0.41 13.75
N GLY A 199 -5.51 -1.52 13.77
CA GLY A 199 -4.55 -1.90 14.81
C GLY A 199 -3.13 -1.47 14.46
N SER A 200 -2.18 -1.76 15.36
CA SER A 200 -0.84 -1.20 15.23
C SER A 200 0.05 -1.93 14.23
N THR A 201 0.18 -3.26 14.25
CA THR A 201 1.22 -3.94 13.44
C THR A 201 0.69 -5.23 12.86
N SER A 202 0.75 -5.40 11.54
CA SER A 202 0.32 -6.65 10.89
C SER A 202 1.29 -7.12 9.82
N THR A 203 1.23 -8.39 9.49
CA THR A 203 1.89 -8.95 8.31
C THR A 203 0.84 -9.42 7.31
N ILE A 204 0.90 -8.91 6.07
CA ILE A 204 0.00 -9.27 4.98
C ILE A 204 0.77 -9.96 3.86
N TYR A 205 0.21 -11.07 3.38
CA TYR A 205 0.66 -11.76 2.17
C TYR A 205 -0.46 -11.74 1.13
N GLY A 206 -0.24 -10.95 0.10
CA GLY A 206 -1.02 -10.86 -1.12
C GLY A 206 -0.87 -12.11 -1.98
N GLY A 207 -1.94 -12.49 -2.66
CA GLY A 207 -1.99 -13.59 -3.61
C GLY A 207 -2.02 -13.10 -5.05
N SER A 208 -2.85 -13.73 -5.89
CA SER A 208 -2.82 -13.48 -7.34
C SER A 208 -3.82 -12.45 -7.84
N GLY A 209 -4.89 -12.16 -7.09
CA GLY A 209 -5.87 -11.13 -7.47
C GLY A 209 -5.53 -9.75 -6.94
N SER A 210 -6.40 -8.77 -7.22
CA SER A 210 -6.14 -7.38 -6.85
C SER A 210 -6.25 -7.19 -5.34
N LEU A 211 -5.36 -6.40 -4.78
CA LEU A 211 -5.30 -6.15 -3.35
C LEU A 211 -5.49 -4.67 -3.04
N VAL A 212 -6.46 -4.34 -2.21
CA VAL A 212 -6.62 -3.00 -1.63
C VAL A 212 -6.26 -3.10 -0.15
N VAL A 213 -5.32 -2.28 0.31
CA VAL A 213 -4.94 -2.20 1.72
C VAL A 213 -5.06 -0.76 2.20
N ASP A 214 -5.89 -0.56 3.22
CA ASP A 214 -5.88 0.63 4.05
C ASP A 214 -5.13 0.30 5.35
N ASP A 215 -3.89 0.77 5.42
CA ASP A 215 -2.96 0.66 6.56
C ASP A 215 -2.74 2.03 7.21
N THR A 216 -3.61 3.02 6.96
CA THR A 216 -3.40 4.41 7.40
C THR A 216 -3.27 4.58 8.91
N ALA A 217 -3.88 3.69 9.70
CA ALA A 217 -3.75 3.65 11.16
C ALA A 217 -2.61 2.74 11.66
N GLY A 218 -1.98 1.99 10.75
CA GLY A 218 -0.95 1.01 11.07
C GLY A 218 0.44 1.61 11.29
N THR A 219 1.28 0.82 11.94
CA THR A 219 2.67 1.10 12.32
C THR A 219 3.53 -0.16 12.17
N ASN A 220 4.64 -0.07 11.44
CA ASN A 220 5.53 -1.21 11.19
C ASN A 220 4.84 -2.39 10.49
N THR A 221 3.77 -2.15 9.73
CA THR A 221 3.11 -3.18 8.93
C THR A 221 4.06 -3.69 7.85
N SER A 222 4.08 -5.00 7.63
CA SER A 222 4.80 -5.62 6.53
C SER A 222 3.81 -6.21 5.53
N LEU A 223 3.91 -5.82 4.27
CA LEU A 223 3.05 -6.32 3.18
C LEU A 223 3.91 -6.85 2.05
N ALA A 224 3.66 -8.09 1.66
CA ALA A 224 4.04 -8.60 0.34
C ALA A 224 2.79 -8.57 -0.55
N GLY A 225 2.71 -7.68 -1.54
CA GLY A 225 1.47 -7.42 -2.31
C GLY A 225 1.00 -8.56 -3.21
N GLY A 226 1.82 -9.60 -3.41
CA GLY A 226 1.52 -10.68 -4.33
C GLY A 226 1.65 -10.29 -5.80
N THR A 227 1.21 -11.17 -6.71
CA THR A 227 1.37 -10.98 -8.16
C THR A 227 0.29 -10.11 -8.79
N GLY A 228 -0.85 -9.94 -8.12
CA GLY A 228 -1.91 -9.05 -8.57
C GLY A 228 -1.57 -7.57 -8.34
N SER A 229 -2.36 -6.67 -8.90
CA SER A 229 -2.17 -5.23 -8.69
C SER A 229 -2.56 -4.81 -7.29
N SER A 230 -1.81 -3.88 -6.69
CA SER A 230 -2.10 -3.38 -5.34
C SER A 230 -2.45 -1.89 -5.34
N LEU A 231 -3.45 -1.50 -4.53
CA LEU A 231 -3.70 -0.12 -4.10
C LEU A 231 -3.48 -0.04 -2.59
N ILE A 232 -2.52 0.76 -2.15
CA ILE A 232 -2.11 0.82 -0.75
C ILE A 232 -2.19 2.25 -0.24
N PHE A 233 -2.88 2.44 0.88
CA PHE A 233 -2.83 3.64 1.70
C PHE A 233 -2.00 3.32 2.94
N GLY A 234 -0.79 3.86 3.00
CA GLY A 234 0.24 3.43 3.91
C GLY A 234 0.16 4.04 5.31
N GLY A 235 0.68 3.28 6.27
CA GLY A 235 0.77 3.65 7.67
C GLY A 235 2.07 4.37 8.02
N THR A 236 2.63 4.10 9.19
CA THR A 236 3.92 4.66 9.61
C THR A 236 4.99 3.59 9.71
N ASN A 237 6.17 3.83 9.12
CA ASN A 237 7.31 2.94 9.10
C ASN A 237 6.98 1.55 8.54
N ALA A 238 6.06 1.47 7.57
CA ALA A 238 5.67 0.21 6.97
C ALA A 238 6.69 -0.26 5.93
N PHE A 239 6.67 -1.56 5.63
CA PHE A 239 7.53 -2.19 4.63
C PHE A 239 6.70 -2.92 3.58
N TYR A 240 6.77 -2.47 2.33
CA TYR A 240 5.96 -2.96 1.21
C TYR A 240 6.84 -3.62 0.13
N MET A 241 6.63 -4.90 -0.14
CA MET A 241 7.24 -5.64 -1.26
C MET A 241 6.19 -5.90 -2.33
N LEU A 242 6.34 -5.29 -3.50
CA LEU A 242 5.31 -5.23 -4.53
C LEU A 242 5.79 -5.96 -5.79
N ILE A 243 5.11 -7.06 -6.13
CA ILE A 243 5.46 -7.87 -7.30
C ILE A 243 4.61 -7.46 -8.51
N GLY A 244 3.31 -7.27 -8.32
CA GLY A 244 2.40 -6.73 -9.32
C GLY A 244 2.45 -5.20 -9.43
N VAL A 245 1.83 -4.67 -10.50
CA VAL A 245 1.72 -3.21 -10.73
C VAL A 245 0.96 -2.56 -9.59
N SER A 246 1.52 -1.51 -8.99
CA SER A 246 1.00 -0.99 -7.73
C SER A 246 0.89 0.53 -7.68
N THR A 247 -0.15 1.01 -6.99
CA THR A 247 -0.31 2.42 -6.60
C THR A 247 -0.22 2.52 -5.09
N VAL A 248 0.65 3.39 -4.60
CA VAL A 248 0.91 3.57 -3.17
C VAL A 248 0.78 5.05 -2.83
N GLN A 249 -0.11 5.37 -1.92
CA GLN A 249 -0.03 6.58 -1.12
C GLN A 249 0.68 6.18 0.17
N SER A 250 1.99 6.41 0.27
CA SER A 250 2.74 6.00 1.46
C SER A 250 2.37 6.89 2.66
N GLY A 251 2.60 6.39 3.87
CA GLY A 251 2.70 7.24 5.05
C GLY A 251 4.16 7.42 5.50
N GLN A 252 4.33 7.95 6.71
CA GLN A 252 5.61 8.46 7.20
C GLN A 252 6.64 7.33 7.34
N GLY A 253 7.82 7.49 6.75
CA GLY A 253 8.95 6.56 6.93
C GLY A 253 8.80 5.22 6.23
N ASP A 254 7.76 5.06 5.40
CA ASP A 254 7.51 3.81 4.69
C ASP A 254 8.66 3.46 3.74
N THR A 255 8.93 2.16 3.61
CA THR A 255 9.91 1.61 2.68
C THR A 255 9.22 0.71 1.67
N ILE A 256 9.41 1.00 0.39
CA ILE A 256 8.73 0.34 -0.72
C ILE A 256 9.76 -0.27 -1.65
N THR A 257 9.62 -1.56 -1.93
CA THR A 257 10.37 -2.26 -2.97
C THR A 257 9.40 -2.77 -4.03
N ALA A 258 9.62 -2.45 -5.31
CA ALA A 258 8.72 -2.85 -6.39
C ALA A 258 9.45 -3.50 -7.57
N SER A 259 8.96 -4.66 -8.02
CA SER A 259 9.50 -5.38 -9.20
C SER A 259 8.71 -5.17 -10.48
N ALA A 260 7.50 -4.62 -10.37
CA ALA A 260 6.72 -4.13 -11.50
C ALA A 260 6.52 -2.62 -11.37
N ASN A 261 5.83 -2.04 -12.35
CA ASN A 261 5.61 -0.61 -12.39
C ASN A 261 4.89 -0.11 -11.14
N ALA A 262 5.35 1.01 -10.60
CA ALA A 262 4.80 1.60 -9.40
C ALA A 262 4.45 3.08 -9.62
N THR A 263 3.30 3.50 -9.09
CA THR A 263 2.97 4.91 -8.86
C THR A 263 3.00 5.16 -7.37
N VAL A 264 3.82 6.09 -6.91
CA VAL A 264 4.02 6.38 -5.49
C VAL A 264 3.82 7.86 -5.24
N THR A 265 2.89 8.18 -4.35
CA THR A 265 2.83 9.49 -3.69
C THR A 265 3.46 9.33 -2.31
N GLY A 266 4.63 9.93 -2.16
CA GLY A 266 5.43 9.96 -0.96
C GLY A 266 4.79 10.77 0.15
N ALA A 267 4.97 10.32 1.39
CA ALA A 267 4.77 11.13 2.59
C ALA A 267 6.14 11.44 3.19
N ALA A 268 6.18 11.79 4.48
CA ALA A 268 7.43 12.23 5.08
C ALA A 268 8.45 11.09 5.17
N GLY A 269 9.59 11.20 4.48
CA GLY A 269 10.68 10.23 4.58
C GLY A 269 10.43 8.87 3.90
N THR A 270 9.59 8.83 2.88
CA THR A 270 9.35 7.62 2.08
C THR A 270 10.65 7.14 1.40
N ASN A 271 10.92 5.84 1.46
CA ASN A 271 12.03 5.21 0.76
C ASN A 271 11.50 4.29 -0.33
N PHE A 272 12.09 4.34 -1.52
CA PHE A 272 11.68 3.54 -2.67
C PHE A 272 12.86 2.83 -3.33
N MET A 273 12.67 1.57 -3.69
CA MET A 273 13.60 0.76 -4.49
C MET A 273 12.86 0.02 -5.61
N GLY A 274 13.09 0.42 -6.85
CA GLY A 274 12.68 -0.33 -8.03
C GLY A 274 13.69 -1.42 -8.36
N ILE A 275 13.21 -2.60 -8.74
CA ILE A 275 14.08 -3.70 -9.18
C ILE A 275 13.82 -4.05 -10.65
N GLY A 276 14.88 -4.47 -11.34
CA GLY A 276 14.81 -4.82 -12.75
C GLY A 276 14.35 -3.66 -13.64
N SER A 277 13.51 -3.96 -14.62
CA SER A 277 13.02 -3.01 -15.62
C SER A 277 11.74 -2.26 -15.21
N ALA A 278 11.41 -2.24 -13.92
CA ALA A 278 10.23 -1.53 -13.41
C ALA A 278 10.32 -0.02 -13.70
N SER A 279 9.20 0.54 -14.17
CA SER A 279 9.02 1.99 -14.32
C SER A 279 8.42 2.58 -13.05
N LEU A 280 8.81 3.81 -12.71
CA LEU A 280 8.36 4.50 -11.52
C LEU A 280 7.76 5.86 -11.88
N LEU A 281 6.54 6.14 -11.41
CA LEU A 281 6.09 7.52 -11.18
C LEU A 281 6.18 7.79 -9.68
N PHE A 282 7.07 8.69 -9.25
CA PHE A 282 7.26 9.04 -7.85
C PHE A 282 7.05 10.53 -7.63
N ILE A 283 6.17 10.88 -6.71
CA ILE A 283 5.96 12.24 -6.25
C ILE A 283 6.42 12.29 -4.78
N GLY A 284 7.54 12.96 -4.50
CA GLY A 284 8.07 13.11 -3.16
C GLY A 284 7.12 13.86 -2.22
N GLY A 285 7.26 13.56 -0.93
CA GLY A 285 6.44 14.13 0.13
C GLY A 285 7.16 15.26 0.84
N ALA A 286 7.50 15.04 2.10
CA ALA A 286 8.27 15.99 2.90
C ALA A 286 9.48 15.29 3.53
N GLY A 287 10.45 16.07 4.00
CA GLY A 287 11.66 15.49 4.58
C GLY A 287 12.52 14.78 3.52
N MET A 288 13.48 14.00 3.99
CA MET A 288 14.48 13.38 3.11
C MET A 288 14.02 11.99 2.67
N GLU A 289 13.85 11.80 1.37
CA GLU A 289 13.56 10.50 0.74
C GLU A 289 14.81 9.88 0.13
N THR A 290 14.85 8.55 0.10
CA THR A 290 15.81 7.81 -0.72
C THR A 290 15.06 7.07 -1.82
N VAL A 291 15.35 7.38 -3.09
CA VAL A 291 14.66 6.78 -4.24
C VAL A 291 15.68 6.12 -5.16
N HIS A 292 15.53 4.83 -5.40
CA HIS A 292 16.23 4.10 -6.45
C HIS A 292 15.23 3.70 -7.52
N SER A 293 15.34 4.26 -8.74
CA SER A 293 14.47 3.84 -9.84
C SER A 293 14.83 2.43 -10.32
N GLY A 294 13.91 1.73 -10.98
CA GLY A 294 14.30 0.61 -11.84
C GLY A 294 15.02 1.12 -13.11
N SER A 295 15.42 0.20 -13.99
CA SER A 295 15.98 0.53 -15.31
C SER A 295 14.90 0.85 -16.36
N GLY A 296 13.62 0.78 -15.99
CA GLY A 296 12.50 1.21 -16.83
C GLY A 296 12.40 2.73 -16.96
N THR A 297 11.43 3.20 -17.75
CA THR A 297 11.22 4.64 -17.95
C THR A 297 10.51 5.25 -16.75
N SER A 298 11.20 6.12 -16.01
CA SER A 298 10.69 6.67 -14.76
C SER A 298 10.46 8.18 -14.82
N THR A 299 9.59 8.69 -13.95
CA THR A 299 9.42 10.11 -13.66
C THR A 299 9.46 10.28 -12.15
N VAL A 300 10.46 11.00 -11.66
CA VAL A 300 10.69 11.18 -10.22
C VAL A 300 10.70 12.67 -9.90
N PHE A 301 9.78 13.10 -9.04
CA PHE A 301 9.77 14.42 -8.44
C PHE A 301 10.36 14.30 -7.03
N GLY A 302 11.57 14.81 -6.84
CA GLY A 302 12.21 14.92 -5.53
C GLY A 302 11.67 16.09 -4.72
N VAL A 303 12.08 16.15 -3.46
CA VAL A 303 11.83 17.28 -2.54
C VAL A 303 13.11 17.58 -1.75
N ASN A 304 13.02 18.49 -0.76
CA ASN A 304 14.18 18.98 -0.03
C ASN A 304 14.96 17.85 0.65
N GLY A 305 16.22 17.66 0.27
CA GLY A 305 17.07 16.65 0.90
C GLY A 305 16.95 15.24 0.33
N SER A 306 16.17 15.05 -0.75
CA SER A 306 16.06 13.73 -1.38
C SER A 306 17.41 13.26 -1.96
N ASN A 307 17.68 11.97 -1.80
CA ASN A 307 18.79 11.25 -2.44
C ASN A 307 18.19 10.31 -3.52
N ILE A 308 18.35 10.68 -4.79
CA ILE A 308 17.74 9.96 -5.91
C ILE A 308 18.85 9.27 -6.70
N THR A 309 18.79 7.95 -6.80
CA THR A 309 19.60 7.15 -7.71
C THR A 309 18.74 6.69 -8.89
N TYR A 310 19.23 6.91 -10.10
CA TYR A 310 18.49 6.72 -11.34
C TYR A 310 19.24 5.76 -12.28
N PHE A 311 18.54 4.75 -12.78
CA PHE A 311 19.13 3.68 -13.61
C PHE A 311 18.54 3.60 -15.02
N GLY A 312 17.35 4.15 -15.24
CA GLY A 312 16.61 4.02 -16.49
C GLY A 312 16.71 5.23 -17.41
N SER A 313 15.73 5.35 -18.30
CA SER A 313 15.44 6.56 -19.08
C SER A 313 14.31 7.34 -18.43
N GLY A 314 14.07 8.58 -18.85
CA GLY A 314 12.93 9.38 -18.41
C GLY A 314 13.35 10.69 -17.76
N VAL A 315 12.62 11.10 -16.72
CA VAL A 315 12.72 12.45 -16.16
C VAL A 315 12.92 12.41 -14.65
N VAL A 316 13.88 13.19 -14.15
CA VAL A 316 14.01 13.48 -12.73
C VAL A 316 13.88 14.98 -12.53
N ILE A 317 13.07 15.39 -11.59
CA ILE A 317 12.89 16.79 -11.20
C ILE A 317 13.38 16.93 -9.77
N ALA A 318 14.48 17.64 -9.57
CA ALA A 318 14.92 18.06 -8.24
C ALA A 318 13.96 19.11 -7.68
N GLY A 319 13.65 18.97 -6.39
CA GLY A 319 12.81 19.91 -5.66
C GLY A 319 13.55 21.20 -5.31
N ALA A 320 13.07 21.88 -4.27
CA ALA A 320 13.81 22.97 -3.65
C ALA A 320 14.62 22.44 -2.47
N GLY A 321 15.88 22.86 -2.35
CA GLY A 321 16.72 22.47 -1.22
C GLY A 321 18.08 21.95 -1.64
N ASN A 322 18.66 21.11 -0.80
CA ASN A 322 19.90 20.40 -1.10
C ASN A 322 19.56 18.98 -1.58
N GLU A 323 19.70 18.69 -2.87
CA GLU A 323 19.39 17.36 -3.42
C GLU A 323 20.61 16.74 -4.10
N THR A 324 20.70 15.41 -4.01
CA THR A 324 21.66 14.62 -4.80
C THR A 324 20.89 13.73 -5.78
N LEU A 325 21.11 13.96 -7.07
CA LEU A 325 20.58 13.16 -8.17
C LEU A 325 21.73 12.42 -8.83
N ASN A 326 21.79 11.11 -8.61
CA ASN A 326 22.81 10.23 -9.16
C ASN A 326 22.23 9.36 -10.28
N GLY A 327 22.43 9.78 -11.53
CA GLY A 327 22.11 9.03 -12.73
C GLY A 327 23.27 8.21 -13.30
N SER A 328 24.36 8.01 -12.56
CA SER A 328 25.55 7.29 -13.05
C SER A 328 25.26 5.84 -13.44
N GLY A 329 24.13 5.28 -13.00
CA GLY A 329 23.65 3.95 -13.39
C GLY A 329 22.90 3.91 -14.72
N SER A 330 22.53 5.06 -15.30
CA SER A 330 21.80 5.11 -16.58
C SER A 330 22.71 4.85 -17.78
N THR A 331 22.22 4.04 -18.73
CA THR A 331 22.91 3.73 -19.99
C THR A 331 22.17 4.22 -21.22
N THR A 332 20.95 4.75 -21.04
CA THR A 332 20.05 5.12 -22.14
C THR A 332 19.85 6.63 -22.27
N GLY A 333 20.32 7.39 -21.28
CA GLY A 333 20.15 8.83 -21.20
C GLY A 333 18.88 9.20 -20.43
N PHE A 334 18.94 10.26 -19.65
CA PHE A 334 17.77 10.83 -18.96
C PHE A 334 17.79 12.36 -18.99
N THR A 335 16.65 12.95 -18.62
CA THR A 335 16.56 14.40 -18.43
C THR A 335 16.43 14.72 -16.95
N ALA A 336 17.31 15.58 -16.46
CA ALA A 336 17.23 16.11 -15.10
C ALA A 336 16.82 17.57 -15.14
N PHE A 337 15.83 17.96 -14.35
CA PHE A 337 15.41 19.34 -14.17
C PHE A 337 15.66 19.78 -12.73
N VAL A 338 16.22 20.97 -12.57
CA VAL A 338 16.18 21.70 -11.29
C VAL A 338 14.97 22.62 -11.29
N ALA A 339 14.05 22.46 -10.34
CA ALA A 339 12.85 23.29 -10.26
C ALA A 339 13.20 24.77 -10.00
N ASN A 340 12.60 25.67 -10.79
CA ASN A 340 12.82 27.12 -10.75
C ASN A 340 12.10 27.82 -9.56
N GLY A 341 11.97 27.18 -8.38
CA GLY A 341 10.95 27.57 -7.39
C GLY A 341 11.40 27.89 -5.97
N GLY A 342 12.66 27.66 -5.57
CA GLY A 342 12.99 27.80 -4.13
C GLY A 342 14.45 27.61 -3.72
N SER A 343 15.40 27.87 -4.60
CA SER A 343 16.78 27.43 -4.40
C SER A 343 17.60 28.30 -3.44
N ASN A 344 17.44 28.04 -2.14
CA ASN A 344 18.43 28.35 -1.10
C ASN A 344 19.38 27.16 -0.83
N GLY A 345 19.40 26.13 -1.69
CA GLY A 345 20.21 24.93 -1.52
C GLY A 345 21.05 24.58 -2.75
N ASN A 346 21.96 23.63 -2.55
CA ASN A 346 22.93 23.15 -3.51
C ASN A 346 22.42 21.84 -4.12
N ILE A 347 22.29 21.78 -5.44
CA ILE A 347 21.86 20.58 -6.15
C ILE A 347 23.03 19.95 -6.89
N SER A 348 23.28 18.66 -6.66
CA SER A 348 24.28 17.89 -7.38
C SER A 348 23.59 16.90 -8.32
N ILE A 349 23.92 16.94 -9.60
CA ILE A 349 23.40 16.03 -10.62
C ILE A 349 24.56 15.32 -11.28
N ALA A 350 24.50 14.00 -11.36
CA ALA A 350 25.44 13.18 -12.11
C ALA A 350 24.72 12.39 -13.21
N GLY A 351 25.22 12.49 -14.43
CA GLY A 351 24.81 11.76 -15.61
C GLY A 351 25.40 10.35 -15.66
N GLY A 352 24.96 9.59 -16.64
CA GLY A 352 25.32 8.21 -16.88
C GLY A 352 26.29 8.03 -18.03
N THR A 353 26.10 6.94 -18.79
CA THR A 353 26.83 6.66 -20.05
C THR A 353 26.01 6.99 -21.30
N GLY A 354 24.71 7.22 -21.11
CA GLY A 354 23.78 7.62 -22.17
C GLY A 354 23.85 9.12 -22.45
N ALA A 355 23.09 9.59 -23.44
CA ALA A 355 23.05 11.00 -23.77
C ALA A 355 22.10 11.73 -22.82
N ASP A 356 22.65 12.45 -21.85
CA ASP A 356 21.88 13.11 -20.80
C ASP A 356 21.57 14.56 -21.15
N THR A 357 20.43 15.05 -20.66
CA THR A 357 20.08 16.47 -20.70
C THR A 357 19.92 16.98 -19.27
N LEU A 358 20.84 17.85 -18.85
CA LEU A 358 20.87 18.39 -17.50
C LEU A 358 20.43 19.86 -17.54
N VAL A 359 19.25 20.13 -17.01
CA VAL A 359 18.62 21.45 -17.04
C VAL A 359 18.83 22.14 -15.70
N ALA A 360 19.72 23.13 -15.70
CA ALA A 360 19.95 24.00 -14.56
C ALA A 360 18.73 24.89 -14.30
N GLY A 361 18.52 25.19 -13.03
CA GLY A 361 17.52 26.14 -12.54
C GLY A 361 18.21 27.25 -11.77
N THR A 362 17.60 27.68 -10.67
CA THR A 362 18.15 28.73 -9.80
C THR A 362 18.96 28.18 -8.65
N GLY A 363 19.78 29.02 -8.02
CA GLY A 363 20.63 28.66 -6.89
C GLY A 363 21.99 28.11 -7.32
N ASN A 364 22.59 27.27 -6.48
CA ASN A 364 23.90 26.67 -6.75
C ASN A 364 23.72 25.25 -7.26
N GLN A 365 24.35 24.90 -8.38
CA GLN A 365 24.25 23.57 -8.94
C GLN A 365 25.63 23.05 -9.37
N THR A 366 25.83 21.76 -9.20
CA THR A 366 26.92 21.00 -9.81
C THR A 366 26.32 20.00 -10.78
N LEU A 367 26.70 20.08 -12.04
CA LEU A 367 26.24 19.22 -13.12
C LEU A 367 27.42 18.41 -13.64
N ASP A 368 27.35 17.11 -13.53
CA ASP A 368 28.26 16.15 -14.13
C ASP A 368 27.49 15.41 -15.21
N GLY A 369 27.93 15.49 -16.47
CA GLY A 369 27.31 14.77 -17.59
C GLY A 369 27.61 13.28 -17.59
N GLY A 370 28.60 12.82 -16.83
CA GLY A 370 29.05 11.44 -16.88
C GLY A 370 29.95 11.17 -18.09
N SER A 371 29.94 9.93 -18.56
CA SER A 371 30.86 9.49 -19.63
C SER A 371 30.09 8.99 -20.85
N GLY A 372 30.79 8.52 -21.89
CA GLY A 372 30.12 7.90 -23.03
C GLY A 372 29.55 8.91 -24.01
N ALA A 373 28.22 8.97 -24.14
CA ALA A 373 27.57 9.82 -25.12
C ALA A 373 27.67 11.32 -24.75
N ALA A 374 27.50 12.17 -25.76
CA ALA A 374 27.49 13.62 -25.55
C ALA A 374 26.23 14.08 -24.82
N ASN A 375 26.43 15.00 -23.88
CA ASN A 375 25.41 15.55 -23.01
C ASN A 375 25.03 16.98 -23.41
N ILE A 376 23.83 17.39 -23.01
CA ILE A 376 23.33 18.76 -23.16
C ILE A 376 23.15 19.39 -21.79
N PHE A 377 23.90 20.43 -21.50
CA PHE A 377 23.74 21.27 -20.31
C PHE A 377 22.86 22.46 -20.66
N THR A 378 21.61 22.44 -20.21
CA THR A 378 20.65 23.51 -20.51
C THR A 378 20.63 24.53 -19.39
N ILE A 379 20.75 25.80 -19.74
CA ILE A 379 20.68 26.92 -18.81
C ILE A 379 19.56 27.83 -19.31
N ALA A 380 18.46 27.89 -18.56
CA ALA A 380 17.31 28.70 -18.90
C ALA A 380 17.44 30.10 -18.29
N ALA A 381 17.12 31.13 -19.07
CA ALA A 381 16.99 32.49 -18.56
C ALA A 381 15.82 32.55 -17.59
N ASN A 382 16.03 33.17 -16.43
CA ASN A 382 14.96 33.37 -15.46
C ASN A 382 14.86 34.84 -15.05
N ALA A 383 13.98 35.58 -15.71
CA ALA A 383 13.78 37.01 -15.46
C ALA A 383 13.18 37.32 -14.07
N THR A 384 12.74 36.31 -13.32
CA THR A 384 12.01 36.48 -12.05
C THR A 384 12.79 36.08 -10.81
N LEU A 385 14.00 35.54 -10.93
CA LEU A 385 14.76 34.96 -9.81
C LEU A 385 16.21 35.43 -9.77
N SER A 386 16.87 35.20 -8.64
CA SER A 386 18.28 35.53 -8.42
C SER A 386 19.20 34.78 -9.37
N ALA A 387 20.31 35.42 -9.75
CA ALA A 387 21.39 34.81 -10.52
C ALA A 387 21.82 33.45 -9.94
N ALA A 388 21.96 32.45 -10.81
CA ALA A 388 22.43 31.12 -10.42
C ALA A 388 23.97 31.03 -10.43
N SER A 389 24.50 30.05 -9.70
CA SER A 389 25.92 29.66 -9.75
C SER A 389 26.01 28.19 -10.15
N ILE A 390 26.25 27.96 -11.44
CA ILE A 390 26.29 26.63 -12.04
C ILE A 390 27.75 26.22 -12.21
N THR A 391 28.09 25.02 -11.77
CA THR A 391 29.36 24.35 -12.06
C THR A 391 29.08 23.15 -12.94
N ILE A 392 29.73 23.08 -14.10
CA ILE A 392 29.73 21.88 -14.93
C ILE A 392 31.06 21.17 -14.69
N SER A 393 31.02 20.02 -14.00
CA SER A 393 32.20 19.37 -13.43
C SER A 393 33.09 18.70 -14.49
N ASP A 394 32.50 18.24 -15.58
CA ASP A 394 33.11 17.28 -16.49
C ASP A 394 32.88 17.65 -17.96
N PHE A 395 32.72 18.93 -18.32
CA PHE A 395 32.31 19.31 -19.68
C PHE A 395 33.17 18.70 -20.82
N GLY A 396 34.45 18.39 -20.55
CA GLY A 396 35.35 17.71 -21.49
C GLY A 396 35.26 16.17 -21.53
N SER A 397 34.37 15.55 -20.75
CA SER A 397 34.25 14.09 -20.58
C SER A 397 33.84 13.36 -21.85
N ALA A 398 33.02 14.00 -22.70
CA ALA A 398 32.57 13.47 -23.97
C ALA A 398 32.74 14.50 -25.09
N SER A 399 33.23 14.03 -26.23
CA SER A 399 33.29 14.84 -27.45
C SER A 399 31.86 15.15 -27.91
N GLY A 400 31.53 16.43 -28.01
CA GLY A 400 30.20 16.88 -28.44
C GLY A 400 29.28 17.31 -27.30
N ASN A 401 29.76 17.35 -26.05
CA ASN A 401 29.05 18.05 -24.98
C ASN A 401 28.72 19.49 -25.42
N LEU A 402 27.46 19.91 -25.20
CA LEU A 402 26.95 21.22 -25.61
C LEU A 402 26.26 21.93 -24.47
N VAL A 403 26.33 23.26 -24.49
CA VAL A 403 25.54 24.13 -23.62
C VAL A 403 24.38 24.74 -24.41
N ALA A 404 23.16 24.53 -23.96
CA ALA A 404 21.98 25.18 -24.52
C ALA A 404 21.56 26.37 -23.65
N LEU A 405 21.63 27.59 -24.20
CA LEU A 405 21.20 28.80 -23.50
C LEU A 405 19.75 29.11 -23.90
N TYR A 406 18.79 28.63 -23.13
CA TYR A 406 17.37 28.76 -23.44
C TYR A 406 16.79 30.07 -22.89
N GLY A 407 15.97 30.78 -23.67
CA GLY A 407 15.32 32.04 -23.22
C GLY A 407 16.23 33.27 -23.18
N TYR A 408 17.50 33.13 -23.56
CA TYR A 408 18.41 34.27 -23.74
C TYR A 408 18.32 34.86 -25.15
N GLY A 409 18.75 36.12 -25.31
CA GLY A 409 18.75 36.80 -26.61
C GLY A 409 19.74 36.21 -27.62
N ALA A 410 19.52 36.46 -28.91
CA ALA A 410 20.28 35.86 -30.03
C ALA A 410 21.81 36.05 -29.95
N ASN A 411 22.30 37.12 -29.29
CA ASN A 411 23.73 37.41 -29.16
C ASN A 411 24.37 36.84 -27.89
N GLN A 412 23.61 36.10 -27.06
CA GLN A 412 24.05 35.70 -25.72
C GLN A 412 25.33 34.88 -25.73
N VAL A 413 25.54 33.99 -26.70
CA VAL A 413 26.76 33.18 -26.78
C VAL A 413 28.00 34.07 -26.93
N SER A 414 27.95 35.05 -27.84
CA SER A 414 29.05 35.99 -28.04
C SER A 414 29.29 36.86 -26.79
N SER A 415 28.21 37.35 -26.17
CA SER A 415 28.30 38.13 -24.93
C SER A 415 28.88 37.32 -23.77
N ALA A 416 28.46 36.06 -23.60
CA ALA A 416 28.96 35.19 -22.55
C ALA A 416 30.46 34.87 -22.74
N LEU A 417 30.89 34.55 -23.96
CA LEU A 417 32.29 34.30 -24.29
C LEU A 417 33.18 35.53 -24.03
N ALA A 418 32.68 36.75 -24.25
CA ALA A 418 33.41 37.98 -23.95
C ALA A 418 33.63 38.20 -22.43
N THR A 419 32.84 37.55 -21.58
CA THR A 419 33.00 37.58 -20.12
C THR A 419 33.86 36.44 -19.57
N ALA A 420 34.36 35.53 -20.43
CA ALA A 420 35.06 34.34 -19.99
C ALA A 420 36.35 34.69 -19.22
N THR A 421 36.48 34.17 -18.00
CA THR A 421 37.69 34.26 -17.19
C THR A 421 38.22 32.87 -16.86
N THR A 422 39.50 32.62 -17.11
CA THR A 422 40.13 31.32 -16.81
C THR A 422 41.06 31.45 -15.60
N SER A 423 40.88 30.60 -14.59
CA SER A 423 41.71 30.56 -13.39
C SER A 423 41.82 29.13 -12.86
N GLY A 424 43.04 28.68 -12.55
CA GLY A 424 43.26 27.35 -11.97
C GLY A 424 42.80 26.18 -12.84
N GLY A 425 42.80 26.32 -14.17
CA GLY A 425 42.33 25.29 -15.11
C GLY A 425 40.84 25.39 -15.47
N ASN A 426 40.08 26.23 -14.76
CA ASN A 426 38.63 26.36 -14.93
C ASN A 426 38.30 27.64 -15.71
N THR A 427 37.25 27.61 -16.53
CA THR A 427 36.73 28.80 -17.21
C THR A 427 35.34 29.15 -16.67
N THR A 428 35.12 30.42 -16.32
CA THR A 428 33.82 30.92 -15.88
C THR A 428 33.30 31.98 -16.84
N ILE A 429 32.03 31.88 -17.24
CA ILE A 429 31.28 32.89 -18.00
C ILE A 429 30.17 33.50 -17.13
N THR A 430 29.75 34.71 -17.47
CA THR A 430 28.60 35.38 -16.85
C THR A 430 27.55 35.67 -17.92
N LEU A 431 26.31 35.27 -17.67
CA LEU A 431 25.16 35.47 -18.56
C LEU A 431 24.48 36.82 -18.30
N ALA A 432 23.56 37.24 -19.18
CA ALA A 432 22.94 38.56 -19.10
C ALA A 432 22.10 38.79 -17.83
N ASP A 433 21.61 37.72 -17.19
CA ASP A 433 20.89 37.74 -15.92
C ASP A 433 21.84 37.65 -14.70
N SER A 434 23.14 37.80 -14.91
CA SER A 434 24.22 37.63 -13.93
C SER A 434 24.46 36.18 -13.47
N THR A 435 23.79 35.19 -14.06
CA THR A 435 24.09 33.77 -13.80
C THR A 435 25.55 33.47 -14.17
N LYS A 436 26.27 32.82 -13.26
CA LYS A 436 27.65 32.38 -13.47
C LYS A 436 27.69 30.91 -13.80
N VAL A 437 28.45 30.56 -14.83
CA VAL A 437 28.64 29.17 -15.25
C VAL A 437 30.14 28.88 -15.27
N THR A 438 30.58 27.97 -14.41
CA THR A 438 31.97 27.54 -14.31
C THR A 438 32.14 26.16 -14.90
N PHE A 439 33.11 26.01 -15.80
CA PHE A 439 33.50 24.76 -16.44
C PHE A 439 34.83 24.34 -15.84
N THR A 440 34.85 23.26 -15.07
CA THR A 440 36.09 22.73 -14.49
C THR A 440 36.93 22.03 -15.54
N ASP A 441 38.26 22.18 -15.41
CA ASP A 441 39.26 21.60 -16.33
C ASP A 441 39.05 21.95 -17.83
N VAL A 442 38.33 23.03 -18.10
CA VAL A 442 38.16 23.62 -19.43
C VAL A 442 38.88 24.95 -19.47
N SER A 443 39.99 25.00 -20.20
CA SER A 443 40.81 26.20 -20.34
C SER A 443 40.33 27.17 -21.43
N THR A 444 39.51 26.69 -22.38
CA THR A 444 38.97 27.50 -23.47
C THR A 444 37.57 27.05 -23.87
N LEU A 445 36.66 28.01 -24.07
CA LEU A 445 35.32 27.79 -24.64
C LEU A 445 35.26 28.37 -26.06
N LYS A 446 34.50 27.73 -26.94
CA LYS A 446 34.31 28.17 -28.33
C LYS A 446 32.81 28.41 -28.58
N SER A 447 32.47 29.12 -29.65
CA SER A 447 31.06 29.24 -30.06
C SER A 447 30.45 27.85 -30.22
N THR A 448 31.13 26.93 -30.91
CA THR A 448 30.70 25.54 -31.12
C THR A 448 30.51 24.70 -29.84
N SER A 449 30.86 25.21 -28.66
CA SER A 449 30.51 24.61 -27.37
C SER A 449 29.04 24.85 -27.00
N PHE A 450 28.34 25.70 -27.74
CA PHE A 450 26.96 26.10 -27.50
C PHE A 450 26.04 25.60 -28.61
N LEU A 451 24.83 25.19 -28.24
CA LEU A 451 23.85 24.70 -29.19
C LEU A 451 23.29 25.85 -30.04
N GLY A 452 23.33 25.71 -31.37
CA GLY A 452 22.77 26.68 -32.32
C GLY A 452 23.67 27.87 -32.68
N SER A 453 24.96 27.83 -32.32
CA SER A 453 25.96 28.88 -32.61
C SER A 453 26.75 28.70 -33.90
#